data_AF-X0Z854-F1
#
_entry.id   AF-X0Z854-F1
#
_cell.length_a   1.000
_cell.length_b   1.000
_cell.length_c   1.000
_cell.angle_alpha   90.00
_cell.angle_beta   90.00
_cell.angle_gamma   90.00
#
_symmetry.space_group_name_H-M   'P 1'
#
loop_
_entity.id
_entity.type
_entity.pdbx_description
1 polymer ?
#
loop_
_entity_poly.entity_id
_entity_poly.type
_entity_poly.pdbx_seq_one_letter_code
_entity_poly.pdbx_strand_id
1 'polypeptide(L)'
;MVQNQNIFQAYKPLRNNLRKLCVDDSLFVVWSYTQYLQFDKKISKEIEVNPAFLNRKDTKSWRPNEWEFELLAKEIIINCEEIYSSSISLKKWHHFYTVLNKLRSLRDEVAKTYINKDNVLTEFYRIAHRQFPWQSRADFKGL
;
A
#
# COMPACT_ATOMS: atom_id res chain seq x y z
N MET A 1 -4.83 9.60 -26.40
CA MET A 1 -5.72 8.43 -26.20
C MET A 1 -4.95 7.14 -25.92
N VAL A 2 -3.84 6.85 -26.60
CA VAL A 2 -3.05 5.60 -26.44
C VAL A 2 -2.45 5.40 -25.04
N GLN A 3 -1.95 6.47 -24.39
CA GLN A 3 -1.34 6.38 -23.04
C GLN A 3 -2.35 5.94 -21.96
N ASN A 4 -3.57 6.48 -21.98
CA ASN A 4 -4.62 6.12 -21.02
C ASN A 4 -5.05 4.65 -21.15
N GLN A 5 -5.05 4.11 -22.38
CA GLN A 5 -5.33 2.68 -22.58
C GLN A 5 -4.24 1.80 -21.98
N ASN A 6 -2.97 2.20 -22.10
CA ASN A 6 -1.85 1.45 -21.54
C ASN A 6 -1.89 1.39 -20.00
N ILE A 7 -2.18 2.53 -19.36
CA ILE A 7 -2.32 2.59 -17.88
C ILE A 7 -3.51 1.79 -17.40
N PHE A 8 -4.64 1.82 -18.12
CA PHE A 8 -5.79 1.01 -17.76
C PHE A 8 -5.46 -0.49 -17.82
N GLN A 9 -4.67 -0.93 -18.80
CA GLN A 9 -4.18 -2.32 -18.85
C GLN A 9 -3.26 -2.63 -17.65
N ALA A 10 -2.39 -1.71 -17.25
CA ALA A 10 -1.55 -1.86 -16.06
C ALA A 10 -2.36 -1.88 -14.75
N TYR A 11 -3.51 -1.21 -14.70
CA TYR A 11 -4.41 -1.16 -13.55
C TYR A 11 -5.24 -2.44 -13.37
N LYS A 12 -5.65 -3.05 -14.48
CA LYS A 12 -6.56 -4.21 -14.51
C LYS A 12 -6.13 -5.38 -13.59
N PRO A 13 -4.84 -5.78 -13.51
CA PRO A 13 -4.38 -6.84 -12.61
C PRO A 13 -4.58 -6.54 -11.12
N LEU A 14 -4.43 -5.28 -10.70
CA LEU A 14 -4.69 -4.85 -9.33
C LEU A 14 -6.19 -4.93 -9.04
N ARG A 15 -6.99 -4.28 -9.89
CA ARG A 15 -8.45 -4.25 -9.76
C ARG A 15 -9.07 -5.65 -9.70
N ASN A 16 -8.68 -6.54 -10.60
CA ASN A 16 -9.18 -7.91 -10.64
C ASN A 16 -8.77 -8.73 -9.40
N ASN A 17 -7.70 -8.34 -8.72
CA ASN A 17 -7.29 -8.97 -7.48
C ASN A 17 -8.10 -8.44 -6.29
N LEU A 18 -8.28 -7.11 -6.22
CA LEU A 18 -9.06 -6.46 -5.17
C LEU A 18 -10.53 -6.91 -5.15
N ARG A 19 -11.13 -7.16 -6.32
CA ARG A 19 -12.49 -7.72 -6.43
C ARG A 19 -12.68 -9.06 -5.72
N LYS A 20 -11.61 -9.81 -5.44
CA LYS A 20 -11.69 -11.11 -4.75
C LYS A 20 -11.64 -10.98 -3.23
N LEU A 21 -11.46 -9.78 -2.72
CA LEU A 21 -11.30 -9.47 -1.30
C LEU A 21 -12.60 -8.90 -0.73
N CYS A 22 -12.83 -9.15 0.55
CA CYS A 22 -13.87 -8.50 1.34
C CYS A 22 -13.39 -7.13 1.84
N VAL A 23 -14.23 -6.10 1.71
CA VAL A 23 -13.94 -4.73 2.18
C VAL A 23 -13.59 -4.71 3.67
N ASP A 24 -14.44 -5.28 4.53
CA ASP A 24 -14.29 -5.23 5.99
C ASP A 24 -12.98 -5.86 6.46
N ASP A 25 -12.70 -7.08 5.98
CA ASP A 25 -11.47 -7.82 6.30
C ASP A 25 -10.23 -7.05 5.83
N SER A 26 -10.30 -6.47 4.63
CA SER A 26 -9.18 -5.74 4.03
C SER A 26 -8.90 -4.43 4.78
N LEU A 27 -9.93 -3.67 5.14
CA LEU A 27 -9.79 -2.44 5.91
C LEU A 27 -9.30 -2.71 7.34
N PHE A 28 -9.72 -3.82 7.97
CA PHE A 28 -9.21 -4.24 9.26
C PHE A 28 -7.70 -4.50 9.24
N VAL A 29 -7.21 -5.15 8.17
CA VAL A 29 -5.78 -5.40 7.98
C VAL A 29 -5.02 -4.09 7.78
N VAL A 30 -5.51 -3.22 6.89
CA VAL A 30 -4.91 -1.90 6.65
C VAL A 30 -4.83 -1.09 7.94
N TRP A 31 -5.94 -0.98 8.67
CA TRP A 31 -5.98 -0.30 9.96
C TRP A 31 -4.96 -0.87 10.95
N SER A 32 -4.88 -2.21 11.09
CA SER A 32 -3.96 -2.85 12.02
C SER A 32 -2.49 -2.53 11.71
N TYR A 33 -2.10 -2.53 10.43
CA TYR A 33 -0.74 -2.14 10.02
C TYR A 33 -0.47 -0.65 10.27
N THR A 34 -1.43 0.23 9.97
CA THR A 34 -1.29 1.67 10.25
C THR A 34 -1.14 1.93 11.75
N GLN A 35 -1.93 1.26 12.60
CA GLN A 35 -1.83 1.37 14.05
C GLN A 35 -0.45 0.94 14.57
N TYR A 36 0.14 -0.10 13.99
CA TYR A 36 1.50 -0.54 14.33
C TYR A 36 2.57 0.45 13.89
N LEU A 37 2.47 0.98 12.66
CA LEU A 37 3.46 1.90 12.12
C LEU A 37 3.45 3.26 12.83
N GLN A 38 2.27 3.82 13.09
CA GLN A 38 2.11 5.17 13.64
C GLN A 38 2.16 5.20 15.17
N PHE A 39 1.59 4.21 15.84
CA PHE A 39 1.38 4.23 17.29
C PHE A 39 2.06 3.09 18.05
N ASP A 40 2.87 2.28 17.37
CA ASP A 40 3.54 1.09 17.93
C ASP A 40 2.57 0.10 18.62
N LYS A 41 1.30 0.11 18.20
CA LYS A 41 0.30 -0.84 18.69
C LYS A 41 0.55 -2.22 18.10
N LYS A 42 0.33 -3.27 18.89
CA LYS A 42 0.49 -4.65 18.42
C LYS A 42 -0.49 -4.94 17.29
N ILE A 43 0.01 -5.57 16.22
CA ILE A 43 -0.84 -6.09 15.13
C ILE A 43 -1.71 -7.22 15.69
N SER A 44 -2.97 -7.30 15.22
CA SER A 44 -3.88 -8.38 15.60
C SER A 44 -3.27 -9.75 15.31
N LYS A 45 -3.47 -10.71 16.22
CA LYS A 45 -2.98 -12.09 16.10
C LYS A 45 -3.59 -12.85 14.91
N GLU A 46 -4.72 -12.36 14.40
CA GLU A 46 -5.39 -12.93 13.23
C GLU A 46 -4.65 -12.64 11.92
N ILE A 47 -3.74 -11.65 11.94
CA ILE A 47 -2.99 -11.21 10.77
C ILE A 47 -1.62 -11.90 10.78
N GLU A 48 -1.33 -12.60 9.71
CA GLU A 48 -0.01 -13.17 9.45
C GLU A 48 0.96 -12.05 9.05
N VAL A 49 2.03 -11.92 9.81
CA VAL A 49 3.05 -10.89 9.61
C VAL A 49 4.39 -11.56 9.42
N ASN A 50 5.15 -11.10 8.42
CA ASN A 50 6.54 -11.53 8.28
C ASN A 50 7.34 -11.13 9.53
N PRO A 51 8.01 -12.07 10.24
CA PRO A 51 8.78 -11.76 11.45
C PRO A 51 9.83 -10.66 11.26
N ALA A 52 10.39 -10.54 10.05
CA ALA A 52 11.35 -9.49 9.72
C ALA A 52 10.72 -8.08 9.77
N PHE A 53 9.41 -7.95 9.57
CA PHE A 53 8.68 -6.68 9.68
C PHE A 53 8.60 -6.21 11.14
N LEU A 54 8.39 -7.16 12.06
CA LEU A 54 8.30 -6.89 13.49
C LEU A 54 9.65 -6.52 14.09
N ASN A 55 10.73 -7.13 13.59
CA ASN A 55 12.04 -6.98 14.18
C ASN A 55 12.69 -5.60 14.02
N ARG A 56 12.05 -4.62 13.34
CA ARG A 56 12.45 -3.20 13.10
C ARG A 56 13.91 -2.92 12.66
N LYS A 57 14.75 -3.95 12.59
CA LYS A 57 16.17 -3.93 12.24
C LYS A 57 16.40 -4.03 10.74
N ASP A 58 15.38 -4.43 9.97
CA ASP A 58 15.51 -4.65 8.53
C ASP A 58 15.15 -3.36 7.76
N THR A 59 16.14 -2.77 7.10
CA THR A 59 16.04 -1.57 6.24
C THR A 59 15.70 -1.93 4.78
N LYS A 60 15.20 -3.14 4.54
CA LYS A 60 14.96 -3.64 3.18
C LYS A 60 13.81 -2.93 2.49
N SER A 61 13.97 -2.74 1.18
CA SER A 61 13.01 -2.12 0.25
C SER A 61 11.62 -2.77 0.21
N TRP A 62 11.46 -4.01 0.70
CA TRP A 62 10.17 -4.70 0.69
C TRP A 62 9.18 -4.15 1.72
N ARG A 63 9.66 -3.46 2.77
CA ARG A 63 8.81 -2.96 3.86
C ARG A 63 7.72 -2.00 3.33
N PRO A 64 6.45 -2.20 3.70
CA PRO A 64 5.38 -1.25 3.39
C PRO A 64 5.62 0.11 4.04
N ASN A 65 5.45 1.19 3.28
CA ASN A 65 5.45 2.57 3.79
C ASN A 65 4.03 2.99 4.20
N GLU A 66 3.92 3.92 5.15
CA GLU A 66 2.62 4.40 5.66
C GLU A 66 1.68 4.90 4.56
N TRP A 67 2.20 5.70 3.62
CA TRP A 67 1.42 6.24 2.51
C TRP A 67 0.88 5.15 1.56
N GLU A 68 1.52 3.98 1.50
CA GLU A 68 1.03 2.87 0.67
C GLU A 68 -0.29 2.31 1.21
N PHE A 69 -0.51 2.39 2.52
CA PHE A 69 -1.76 1.96 3.17
C PHE A 69 -2.91 2.93 2.88
N GLU A 70 -2.64 4.23 2.79
CA GLU A 70 -3.66 5.21 2.40
C GLU A 70 -4.16 4.93 0.97
N LEU A 71 -3.22 4.70 0.04
CA LEU A 71 -3.55 4.38 -1.34
C LEU A 71 -4.28 3.03 -1.43
N LEU A 72 -3.81 2.02 -0.69
CA LEU A 72 -4.45 0.71 -0.64
C LEU A 72 -5.89 0.80 -0.08
N ALA A 73 -6.12 1.56 0.98
CA ALA A 73 -7.45 1.76 1.55
C ALA A 73 -8.42 2.38 0.54
N LYS A 74 -7.97 3.41 -0.19
CA LYS A 74 -8.76 4.03 -1.28
C LYS A 74 -9.12 3.00 -2.35
N GLU A 75 -8.15 2.21 -2.81
CA GLU A 75 -8.39 1.20 -3.84
C GLU A 75 -9.29 0.06 -3.36
N ILE A 76 -9.21 -0.32 -2.09
CA ILE A 76 -10.12 -1.31 -1.46
C ILE A 76 -11.56 -0.79 -1.50
N ILE A 77 -11.80 0.43 -1.03
CA ILE A 77 -13.14 1.04 -1.00
C ILE A 77 -13.75 1.11 -2.41
N ILE A 78 -12.93 1.38 -3.44
CA ILE A 78 -13.41 1.53 -4.82
C ILE A 78 -13.66 0.18 -5.50
N ASN A 79 -12.87 -0.87 -5.21
CA ASN A 79 -12.83 -2.07 -6.06
C ASN A 79 -13.18 -3.39 -5.36
N CYS A 80 -13.13 -3.45 -4.03
CA CYS A 80 -13.48 -4.66 -3.30
C CYS A 80 -14.99 -4.87 -3.29
N GLU A 81 -15.40 -6.12 -3.06
CA GLU A 81 -16.80 -6.49 -2.95
C GLU A 81 -17.23 -6.47 -1.47
N GLU A 82 -18.47 -6.06 -1.20
CA GLU A 82 -19.07 -6.06 0.15
C GLU A 82 -19.45 -7.48 0.63
N ILE A 83 -19.17 -8.50 -0.18
CA ILE A 83 -19.65 -9.86 0.06
C ILE A 83 -18.72 -10.57 1.07
N TYR A 84 -19.31 -11.05 2.18
CA TYR A 84 -18.60 -11.78 3.25
C TYR A 84 -17.97 -13.12 2.82
N SER A 85 -18.31 -13.66 1.65
CA SER A 85 -17.76 -14.91 1.12
C SER A 85 -16.57 -14.69 0.18
N SER A 86 -15.66 -13.77 0.52
CA SER A 86 -14.46 -13.54 -0.29
C SER A 86 -13.55 -14.77 -0.28
N SER A 87 -13.09 -15.19 -1.46
CA SER A 87 -12.16 -16.33 -1.59
C SER A 87 -10.74 -16.04 -1.09
N ILE A 88 -10.39 -14.76 -0.90
CA ILE A 88 -9.05 -14.31 -0.54
C ILE A 88 -9.15 -13.30 0.61
N SER A 89 -8.24 -13.42 1.58
CA SER A 89 -8.15 -12.51 2.74
C SER A 89 -6.76 -11.87 2.80
N LEU A 90 -6.72 -10.57 3.16
CA LEU A 90 -5.46 -9.85 3.38
C LEU A 90 -4.79 -10.23 4.72
N LYS A 91 -5.47 -10.99 5.58
CA LYS A 91 -4.87 -11.52 6.82
C LYS A 91 -3.72 -12.48 6.53
N LYS A 92 -3.63 -13.06 5.33
CA LYS A 92 -2.50 -13.90 4.91
C LYS A 92 -1.39 -13.04 4.30
N TRP A 93 -0.16 -13.22 4.78
CA TRP A 93 0.99 -12.42 4.37
C TRP A 93 1.22 -12.47 2.85
N HIS A 94 1.08 -13.66 2.26
CA HIS A 94 1.24 -13.85 0.82
C HIS A 94 0.25 -13.02 -0.02
N HIS A 95 -1.02 -12.99 0.38
CA HIS A 95 -2.05 -12.21 -0.32
C HIS A 95 -1.81 -10.72 -0.13
N PHE A 96 -1.55 -10.28 1.10
CA PHE A 96 -1.20 -8.90 1.41
C PHE A 96 -0.03 -8.39 0.56
N TYR A 97 1.09 -9.12 0.56
CA TYR A 97 2.28 -8.71 -0.19
C TYR A 97 2.05 -8.73 -1.71
N THR A 98 1.24 -9.67 -2.21
CA THR A 98 0.87 -9.73 -3.63
C THR A 98 0.06 -8.51 -4.06
N VAL A 99 -0.92 -8.08 -3.26
CA VAL A 99 -1.69 -6.86 -3.53
C VAL A 99 -0.79 -5.64 -3.51
N LEU A 100 0.06 -5.52 -2.49
CA LEU A 100 0.98 -4.40 -2.35
C LEU A 100 1.97 -4.31 -3.52
N ASN A 101 2.50 -5.44 -4.00
CA ASN A 101 3.38 -5.44 -5.17
C ASN A 101 2.66 -5.05 -6.45
N LYS A 102 1.39 -5.45 -6.62
CA LYS A 102 0.58 -4.99 -7.76
C LYS A 102 0.35 -3.48 -7.71
N LEU A 103 0.12 -2.94 -6.52
CA LEU A 103 0.00 -1.50 -6.31
C LEU A 103 1.30 -0.76 -6.66
N ARG A 104 2.44 -1.28 -6.21
CA ARG A 104 3.77 -0.75 -6.55
C ARG A 104 4.05 -0.82 -8.05
N SER A 105 3.76 -1.96 -8.68
CA SER A 105 3.92 -2.15 -10.12
C SER A 105 3.07 -1.17 -10.92
N LEU A 106 1.81 -0.94 -10.53
CA LEU A 106 0.97 0.08 -11.14
C LEU A 106 1.59 1.47 -11.03
N ARG A 107 2.05 1.85 -9.84
CA ARG A 107 2.72 3.14 -9.63
C ARG A 107 3.94 3.28 -10.53
N ASP A 108 4.74 2.23 -10.66
CA ASP A 108 5.95 2.26 -11.48
C ASP A 108 5.60 2.40 -12.99
N GLU A 109 4.51 1.80 -13.47
CA GLU A 109 4.01 2.01 -14.84
C GLU A 109 3.46 3.42 -15.07
N VAL A 110 2.73 3.97 -14.10
CA VAL A 110 2.27 5.37 -14.12
C VAL A 110 3.47 6.31 -14.15
N ALA A 111 4.49 6.05 -13.32
CA ALA A 111 5.71 6.83 -13.28
C ALA A 111 6.45 6.81 -14.62
N LYS A 112 6.63 5.64 -15.25
CA LYS A 112 7.24 5.54 -16.59
C LYS A 112 6.49 6.35 -17.65
N THR A 113 5.17 6.46 -17.53
CA THR A 113 4.34 7.12 -18.54
C THR A 113 4.32 8.65 -18.37
N TYR A 114 4.32 9.13 -17.12
CA TYR A 114 4.11 10.55 -16.82
C TYR A 114 5.34 11.30 -16.30
N ILE A 115 6.39 10.62 -15.85
CA ILE A 115 7.63 11.29 -15.44
C ILE A 115 8.42 11.66 -16.71
N ASN A 116 8.70 12.95 -16.87
CA ASN A 116 9.46 13.52 -17.96
C ASN A 116 10.44 14.56 -17.43
N LYS A 117 11.34 15.06 -18.29
CA LYS A 117 12.40 16.02 -17.89
C LYS A 117 11.86 17.27 -17.20
N ASP A 118 10.65 17.69 -17.57
CA ASP A 118 10.05 18.93 -17.08
C ASP A 118 9.46 18.78 -15.67
N ASN A 119 9.16 17.55 -15.22
CA ASN A 119 8.55 17.29 -13.91
C ASN A 119 9.40 16.42 -12.96
N VAL A 120 10.61 16.01 -13.35
CA VAL A 120 11.49 15.16 -12.53
C VAL A 120 11.70 15.75 -11.13
N LEU A 121 11.97 17.04 -11.03
CA LEU A 121 12.24 17.69 -9.74
C LEU A 121 11.00 17.63 -8.83
N THR A 122 9.82 17.89 -9.37
CA THR A 122 8.55 17.81 -8.62
C THR A 122 8.28 16.39 -8.12
N GLU A 123 8.50 15.39 -8.96
CA GLU A 123 8.33 13.99 -8.59
C GLU A 123 9.37 13.52 -7.57
N PHE A 124 10.61 14.02 -7.67
CA PHE A 124 11.63 13.80 -6.67
C PHE A 124 11.23 14.35 -5.30
N TYR A 125 10.74 15.60 -5.24
CA TYR A 125 10.22 16.17 -3.99
C TYR A 125 9.04 15.36 -3.44
N ARG A 126 8.12 14.92 -4.30
CA ARG A 126 7.00 14.07 -3.89
C ARG A 126 7.46 12.75 -3.26
N ILE A 127 8.49 12.12 -3.82
CA ILE A 127 9.09 10.89 -3.25
C ILE A 127 9.77 11.19 -1.92
N ALA A 128 10.52 12.28 -1.83
CA ALA A 128 11.17 12.72 -0.59
C ALA A 128 10.16 12.86 0.55
N HIS A 129 9.06 13.59 0.33
CA HIS A 129 7.98 13.75 1.31
C HIS A 129 7.32 12.44 1.75
N ARG A 130 7.33 11.41 0.88
CA ARG A 130 6.71 10.10 1.17
C ARG A 130 7.65 9.12 1.85
N GLN A 131 8.95 9.20 1.58
CA GLN A 131 9.91 8.20 2.04
C GLN A 131 10.81 8.67 3.18
N PHE A 132 11.02 9.98 3.33
CA PHE A 132 11.96 10.51 4.31
C PHE A 132 11.30 10.63 5.69
N PRO A 133 11.69 9.80 6.68
CA PRO A 133 11.01 9.75 7.97
C PRO A 133 11.01 11.08 8.73
N TRP A 134 12.00 11.94 8.51
CA TRP A 134 12.09 13.26 9.16
C TRP A 134 11.14 14.31 8.56
N GLN A 135 10.55 14.04 7.39
CA GLN A 135 9.52 14.90 6.80
C GLN A 135 8.09 14.39 7.06
N SER A 136 7.94 13.12 7.43
CA SER A 136 6.65 12.47 7.67
C SER A 136 6.30 12.28 9.15
N ARG A 137 7.30 12.32 10.05
CA ARG A 137 7.04 12.27 11.49
C ARG A 137 6.71 13.66 12.02
N ALA A 138 5.50 13.83 12.51
CA ALA A 138 5.25 14.83 13.54
C ALA A 138 5.96 14.34 14.80
N ASP A 139 6.99 15.05 15.25
CA ASP A 139 7.65 14.79 16.54
C ASP A 139 6.68 15.12 17.69
N PHE A 140 5.65 14.30 17.90
CA PHE A 140 4.84 14.30 19.13
C PHE A 140 5.54 13.43 20.16
N LYS A 141 6.71 13.88 20.62
CA LYS A 141 7.29 13.42 21.88
C LYS A 141 6.79 14.34 22.99
N GLY A 142 5.59 14.08 23.50
CA GLY A 142 5.06 14.74 24.69
C GLY A 142 3.62 15.19 24.54
N LEU A 143 2.69 14.27 24.79
CA LEU A 143 1.40 14.47 25.47
C LEU A 143 1.04 13.16 26.16
#